data_AF-A0A923T309-F1
#
_entry.id   AF-A0A923T309-F1
#
_cell.length_a   1.000
_cell.length_b   1.000
_cell.length_c   1.000
_cell.angle_alpha   90.00
_cell.angle_beta   90.00
_cell.angle_gamma   90.00
#
_symmetry.space_group_name_H-M   'P 1'
#
loop_
_entity.id
_entity.type
_entity.pdbx_description
1 polymer ?
#
loop_
_entity_poly.entity_id
_entity_poly.type
_entity_poly.pdbx_seq_one_letter_code
_entity_poly.pdbx_strand_id
1 'polypeptide(L)'
;MYRVIASLLLAGLASAAGPVRAQWLYHDSLYADPSNLANGASGVQFGRSMAIDRNADGSIRAMYVGLPYATVTDVQGTDHPAAGKVEVWVPQGGWHLARTLTNGGYTQAGAHFGAAIAVHRGAILIGSPDQDVQSGSNTRIDAGVVTLMADDNAGAPGQTQPDIRTILWWSGTAAGQKRGWSVTIDGDGVTAGIDDAWFAFGTPYESGSGCARVGHLANGGQSNLMSNVCGPHASNFGSSLAIRHLDSSHFMLAVGAPAAVQGDQQLAGQVGIYIAPISPPLDQPLLLETLTATSPAFLDAFGTSVAMDGSRIHVGGTGRQKSGVGRTGSVSIFKPCGIIGHCLETEVFGPTAGDLCGAALAANTRAIGAAFAMGCPGYDDMVVDAGRVAYVRYRYLAGSWSWAPAFIGMGDLPHGGDGLGRSVGLASGFIFAGAPGNDDLGSDNGVVRIFAPDRIFANGFD
;
A
#
# COMPACT_ATOMS: atom_id res chain seq x y z
N MET A 1 22.92 71.50 -13.63
CA MET A 1 22.90 70.29 -12.79
C MET A 1 21.47 69.74 -12.77
N TYR A 2 21.30 68.51 -13.27
CA TYR A 2 20.25 67.49 -13.01
C TYR A 2 18.80 67.96 -12.82
N ARG A 3 17.89 67.79 -13.79
CA ARG A 3 17.21 66.57 -14.31
C ARG A 3 15.81 66.38 -13.70
N VAL A 4 14.84 66.56 -14.60
CA VAL A 4 13.44 66.09 -14.68
C VAL A 4 13.22 64.70 -14.08
N ILE A 5 12.05 64.46 -13.46
CA ILE A 5 11.19 63.28 -13.70
C ILE A 5 9.74 63.62 -13.32
N ALA A 6 8.86 63.46 -14.31
CA ALA A 6 7.42 63.57 -14.24
C ALA A 6 6.80 62.32 -13.60
N SER A 7 5.75 62.54 -12.83
CA SER A 7 4.86 61.50 -12.31
C SER A 7 4.12 60.81 -13.45
N LEU A 8 4.40 59.53 -13.68
CA LEU A 8 3.53 58.64 -14.44
C LEU A 8 2.89 57.64 -13.47
N LEU A 9 1.56 57.71 -13.36
CA LEU A 9 0.75 56.62 -12.82
C LEU A 9 0.94 55.38 -13.72
N LEU A 10 1.55 54.33 -13.19
CA LEU A 10 1.32 52.96 -13.68
C LEU A 10 0.28 52.32 -12.78
N ALA A 11 -0.95 52.22 -13.28
CA ALA A 11 -1.94 51.28 -12.76
C ALA A 11 -1.44 49.86 -13.10
N GLY A 12 -0.83 49.20 -12.13
CA GLY A 12 -0.49 47.79 -12.22
C GLY A 12 -1.77 46.96 -12.17
N LEU A 13 -2.13 46.34 -13.30
CA LEU A 13 -2.99 45.16 -13.35
C LEU A 13 -2.31 44.05 -12.54
N ALA A 14 -2.66 43.92 -11.26
CA ALA A 14 -2.40 42.73 -10.48
C ALA A 14 -3.34 41.64 -11.00
N SER A 15 -2.90 40.87 -12.01
CA SER A 15 -3.53 39.60 -12.34
C SER A 15 -3.38 38.68 -11.14
N ALA A 16 -4.51 38.28 -10.57
CA ALA A 16 -4.61 37.27 -9.53
C ALA A 16 -4.06 35.93 -10.03
N ALA A 17 -2.76 35.70 -9.84
CA ALA A 17 -2.19 34.37 -9.89
C ALA A 17 -2.54 33.68 -8.57
N GLY A 18 -3.62 32.89 -8.56
CA GLY A 18 -3.86 31.93 -7.50
C GLY A 18 -2.70 30.94 -7.39
N PRO A 19 -2.52 30.24 -6.25
CA PRO A 19 -1.43 29.29 -6.09
C PRO A 19 -1.56 28.20 -7.16
N VAL A 20 -0.58 28.15 -8.05
CA VAL A 20 -0.50 27.19 -9.15
C VAL A 20 -0.37 25.80 -8.52
N ARG A 21 -1.45 25.02 -8.60
CA ARG A 21 -1.46 23.62 -8.13
C ARG A 21 -0.59 22.82 -9.08
N ALA A 22 0.32 21.99 -8.56
CA ALA A 22 0.91 20.93 -9.37
C ALA A 22 -0.26 20.04 -9.82
N GLN A 23 -0.64 20.17 -11.08
CA GLN A 23 -1.72 19.38 -11.65
C GLN A 23 -1.19 17.98 -11.93
N TRP A 24 -1.85 16.98 -11.38
CA TRP A 24 -1.69 15.60 -11.80
C TRP A 24 -2.81 15.32 -12.79
N LEU A 25 -2.47 14.68 -13.89
CA LEU A 25 -3.41 14.39 -14.96
C LEU A 25 -3.57 12.89 -15.10
N TYR A 26 -4.79 12.47 -15.41
CA TYR A 26 -5.05 11.12 -15.89
C TYR A 26 -4.14 10.85 -17.08
N HIS A 27 -3.39 9.75 -17.01
CA HIS A 27 -2.40 9.38 -18.01
C HIS A 27 -2.85 8.15 -18.80
N ASP A 28 -3.21 7.07 -18.09
CA ASP A 28 -3.54 5.79 -18.70
C ASP A 28 -4.34 4.90 -17.74
N SER A 29 -4.86 3.79 -18.24
CA SER A 29 -5.55 2.76 -17.46
C SER A 29 -5.02 1.38 -17.79
N LEU A 30 -4.86 0.56 -16.75
CA LEU A 30 -4.52 -0.84 -16.87
C LEU A 30 -5.69 -1.70 -16.44
N TYR A 31 -6.07 -2.63 -17.30
CA TYR A 31 -7.17 -3.57 -17.09
C TYR A 31 -6.64 -5.00 -17.00
N ALA A 32 -7.41 -5.89 -16.36
CA ALA A 32 -7.12 -7.32 -16.34
C ALA A 32 -7.00 -7.91 -17.76
N ASP A 33 -6.24 -8.99 -17.90
CA ASP A 33 -6.18 -9.76 -19.13
C ASP A 33 -7.60 -10.23 -19.53
N PRO A 34 -8.05 -10.01 -20.78
CA PRO A 34 -9.37 -10.44 -21.24
C PRO A 34 -9.66 -11.94 -21.05
N SER A 35 -8.64 -12.80 -21.03
CA SER A 35 -8.76 -14.23 -20.72
C SER A 35 -9.21 -14.50 -19.27
N ASN A 36 -8.93 -13.58 -18.35
CA ASN A 36 -9.44 -13.61 -16.97
C ASN A 36 -10.86 -13.04 -16.86
N LEU A 37 -11.34 -12.35 -17.90
CA LEU A 37 -12.70 -11.81 -18.01
C LEU A 37 -13.61 -12.70 -18.89
N ALA A 38 -13.03 -13.65 -19.62
CA ALA A 38 -13.76 -14.58 -20.46
C ALA A 38 -14.69 -15.49 -19.62
N ASN A 39 -15.75 -16.00 -20.26
CA ASN A 39 -16.77 -16.88 -19.67
C ASN A 39 -17.73 -16.24 -18.65
N GLY A 40 -17.91 -14.91 -18.70
CA GLY A 40 -18.83 -14.21 -17.78
C GLY A 40 -18.24 -13.95 -16.40
N ALA A 41 -16.91 -13.99 -16.27
CA ALA A 41 -16.22 -13.55 -15.08
C ALA A 41 -16.56 -12.06 -14.82
N SER A 42 -17.27 -11.85 -13.74
CA SER A 42 -17.59 -10.54 -13.15
C SER A 42 -17.08 -10.55 -11.72
N GLY A 43 -16.71 -9.39 -11.20
CA GLY A 43 -16.26 -9.25 -9.83
C GLY A 43 -14.84 -9.72 -9.57
N VAL A 44 -13.95 -9.81 -10.58
CA VAL A 44 -12.55 -10.24 -10.35
C VAL A 44 -11.75 -9.25 -9.52
N GLN A 45 -12.21 -7.99 -9.45
CA GLN A 45 -11.64 -6.89 -8.67
C GLN A 45 -10.15 -6.62 -8.96
N PHE A 46 -9.80 -6.48 -10.23
CA PHE A 46 -8.46 -6.08 -10.63
C PHE A 46 -8.09 -4.73 -9.99
N GLY A 47 -6.88 -4.66 -9.42
CA GLY A 47 -6.42 -3.48 -8.71
C GLY A 47 -6.84 -3.45 -7.23
N ARG A 48 -7.43 -4.53 -6.69
CA ARG A 48 -7.75 -4.62 -5.26
C ARG A 48 -6.51 -4.47 -4.38
N SER A 49 -5.38 -5.01 -4.83
CA SER A 49 -4.05 -4.83 -4.25
C SER A 49 -3.05 -4.58 -5.38
N MET A 50 -1.94 -3.90 -5.06
CA MET A 50 -0.86 -3.69 -6.01
C MET A 50 0.48 -3.54 -5.30
N ALA A 51 1.55 -3.93 -5.98
CA ALA A 51 2.91 -3.65 -5.56
C ALA A 51 3.77 -3.32 -6.79
N ILE A 52 4.69 -2.37 -6.64
CA ILE A 52 5.52 -1.89 -7.74
C ILE A 52 6.98 -2.20 -7.43
N ASP A 53 7.60 -2.97 -8.31
CA ASP A 53 9.00 -3.27 -8.22
C ASP A 53 9.82 -2.31 -9.08
N ARG A 54 11.03 -2.00 -8.62
CA ARG A 54 11.88 -0.96 -9.18
C ARG A 54 13.26 -1.49 -9.49
N ASN A 55 13.83 -0.97 -10.57
CA ASN A 55 15.26 -1.11 -10.83
C ASN A 55 16.07 -0.26 -9.84
N ALA A 56 17.37 -0.48 -9.77
CA ALA A 56 18.27 0.31 -8.92
C ALA A 56 18.24 1.81 -9.25
N ASP A 57 18.04 2.15 -10.54
CA ASP A 57 17.87 3.53 -11.01
C ASP A 57 16.49 4.15 -10.66
N GLY A 58 15.58 3.33 -10.10
CA GLY A 58 14.24 3.70 -9.65
C GLY A 58 13.20 3.82 -10.75
N SER A 59 13.51 3.39 -11.97
CA SER A 59 12.51 3.11 -12.98
C SER A 59 11.65 1.92 -12.56
N ILE A 60 10.41 1.88 -13.03
CA ILE A 60 9.51 0.74 -12.77
C ILE A 60 10.04 -0.47 -13.56
N ARG A 61 10.18 -1.59 -12.85
CA ARG A 61 10.61 -2.87 -13.40
C ARG A 61 9.42 -3.73 -13.76
N ALA A 62 8.50 -3.87 -12.82
CA ALA A 62 7.25 -4.58 -12.97
C ALA A 62 6.21 -4.04 -11.98
N MET A 63 4.95 -4.18 -12.33
CA MET A 63 3.81 -3.94 -11.44
C MET A 63 3.05 -5.24 -11.25
N TYR A 64 2.76 -5.58 -10.00
CA TYR A 64 2.03 -6.77 -9.61
C TYR A 64 0.64 -6.31 -9.18
N VAL A 65 -0.41 -6.83 -9.82
CA VAL A 65 -1.79 -6.42 -9.58
C VAL A 65 -2.63 -7.62 -9.21
N GLY A 66 -3.33 -7.53 -8.07
CA GLY A 66 -4.17 -8.60 -7.57
C GLY A 66 -5.56 -8.63 -8.22
N LEU A 67 -6.03 -9.85 -8.48
CA LEU A 67 -7.40 -10.19 -8.86
C LEU A 67 -7.88 -11.31 -7.91
N PRO A 68 -8.10 -11.01 -6.62
CA PRO A 68 -8.35 -12.04 -5.61
C PRO A 68 -9.60 -12.88 -5.88
N TYR A 69 -10.54 -12.37 -6.68
CA TYR A 69 -11.79 -13.07 -7.00
C TYR A 69 -11.76 -13.78 -8.35
N ALA A 70 -10.63 -13.75 -9.07
CA ALA A 70 -10.49 -14.46 -10.33
C ALA A 70 -10.57 -15.98 -10.14
N THR A 71 -11.26 -16.65 -11.07
CA THR A 71 -11.29 -18.11 -11.17
C THR A 71 -9.97 -18.65 -11.67
N VAL A 72 -9.44 -19.68 -11.01
CA VAL A 72 -8.24 -20.41 -11.45
C VAL A 72 -8.67 -21.80 -11.91
N THR A 73 -8.34 -22.15 -13.15
CA THR A 73 -8.48 -23.52 -13.64
C THR A 73 -7.20 -24.30 -13.34
N ASP A 74 -7.31 -25.43 -12.63
CA ASP A 74 -6.16 -26.27 -12.31
C ASP A 74 -5.69 -27.12 -13.50
N VAL A 75 -4.62 -27.88 -13.31
CA VAL A 75 -4.02 -28.72 -14.37
C VAL A 75 -4.92 -29.87 -14.81
N GLN A 76 -5.93 -30.21 -14.01
CA GLN A 76 -6.95 -31.20 -14.34
C GLN A 76 -8.14 -30.59 -15.09
N GLY A 77 -8.16 -29.27 -15.29
CA GLY A 77 -9.26 -28.55 -15.93
C GLY A 77 -10.42 -28.21 -14.99
N THR A 78 -10.22 -28.28 -13.67
CA THR A 78 -11.23 -27.93 -12.68
C THR A 78 -11.17 -26.45 -12.37
N ASP A 79 -12.31 -25.77 -12.41
CA ASP A 79 -12.43 -24.36 -12.06
C ASP A 79 -12.58 -24.16 -10.55
N HIS A 80 -11.74 -23.27 -10.01
CA HIS A 80 -11.76 -22.85 -8.61
C HIS A 80 -12.13 -21.36 -8.55
N PRO A 81 -13.43 -21.02 -8.38
CA PRO A 81 -13.88 -19.63 -8.35
C PRO A 81 -13.30 -18.88 -7.15
N ALA A 82 -12.95 -17.61 -7.34
CA ALA A 82 -12.32 -16.77 -6.30
C ALA A 82 -11.06 -17.38 -5.64
N ALA A 83 -10.36 -18.27 -6.35
CA ALA A 83 -9.05 -18.75 -5.92
C ALA A 83 -8.01 -17.62 -5.95
N GLY A 84 -8.17 -16.69 -6.89
CA GLY A 84 -7.37 -15.47 -7.00
C GLY A 84 -6.14 -15.63 -7.88
N LYS A 85 -5.77 -14.53 -8.54
CA LYS A 85 -4.61 -14.41 -9.43
C LYS A 85 -3.82 -13.13 -9.11
N VAL A 86 -2.56 -13.11 -9.51
CA VAL A 86 -1.77 -11.87 -9.60
C VAL A 86 -1.23 -11.75 -11.01
N GLU A 87 -1.50 -10.63 -11.67
CA GLU A 87 -0.93 -10.31 -12.98
C GLU A 87 0.33 -9.46 -12.82
N VAL A 88 1.36 -9.78 -13.61
CA VAL A 88 2.66 -9.11 -13.62
C VAL A 88 2.80 -8.34 -14.92
N TRP A 89 2.83 -7.02 -14.81
CA TRP A 89 2.84 -6.09 -15.93
C TRP A 89 4.18 -5.38 -16.03
N VAL A 90 4.77 -5.33 -17.22
CA VAL A 90 6.09 -4.71 -17.48
C VAL A 90 5.98 -3.52 -18.43
N PRO A 91 6.72 -2.42 -18.18
CA PRO A 91 6.72 -1.26 -19.05
C PRO A 91 7.67 -1.47 -20.25
N GLN A 92 7.12 -1.70 -21.45
CA GLN A 92 7.86 -1.86 -22.71
C GLN A 92 7.29 -0.96 -23.81
N GLY A 93 7.36 0.37 -23.62
CA GLY A 93 6.69 1.35 -24.49
C GLY A 93 5.16 1.45 -24.28
N GLY A 94 4.68 0.79 -23.23
CA GLY A 94 3.30 0.58 -22.81
C GLY A 94 3.29 -0.53 -21.76
N TRP A 95 2.14 -0.85 -21.18
CA TRP A 95 2.02 -1.98 -20.26
C TRP A 95 1.78 -3.29 -21.01
N HIS A 96 2.61 -4.29 -20.75
CA HIS A 96 2.46 -5.63 -21.32
C HIS A 96 2.35 -6.65 -20.20
N LEU A 97 1.41 -7.58 -20.32
CA LEU A 97 1.30 -8.69 -19.38
C LEU A 97 2.46 -9.65 -19.63
N ALA A 98 3.34 -9.77 -18.65
CA ALA A 98 4.46 -10.71 -18.69
C ALA A 98 4.06 -12.08 -18.15
N ARG A 99 3.27 -12.10 -17.05
CA ARG A 99 2.91 -13.35 -16.38
C ARG A 99 1.65 -13.24 -15.55
N THR A 100 0.97 -14.37 -15.38
CA THR A 100 -0.10 -14.54 -14.40
C THR A 100 0.34 -15.58 -13.37
N LEU A 101 0.30 -15.19 -12.11
CA LEU A 101 0.69 -16.00 -10.96
C LEU A 101 -0.55 -16.57 -10.28
N THR A 102 -0.44 -17.80 -9.80
CA THR A 102 -1.44 -18.50 -9.01
C THR A 102 -0.77 -19.15 -7.79
N ASN A 103 -1.57 -19.57 -6.82
CA ASN A 103 -1.09 -20.33 -5.66
C ASN A 103 -0.77 -21.79 -6.05
N GLY A 104 0.26 -21.99 -6.87
CA GLY A 104 0.61 -23.25 -7.52
C GLY A 104 0.71 -24.42 -6.52
N GLY A 105 -0.18 -25.40 -6.68
CA GLY A 105 -0.24 -26.64 -5.88
C GLY A 105 -1.33 -26.68 -4.80
N TYR A 106 -1.95 -25.54 -4.49
CA TYR A 106 -2.98 -25.43 -3.43
C TYR A 106 -4.20 -24.63 -3.88
N THR A 107 -4.47 -24.61 -5.19
CA THR A 107 -5.64 -23.91 -5.75
C THR A 107 -6.90 -24.37 -5.03
N GLN A 108 -7.58 -23.40 -4.43
CA GLN A 108 -8.81 -23.61 -3.69
C GLN A 108 -9.79 -22.50 -4.02
N ALA A 109 -11.05 -22.86 -4.22
CA ALA A 109 -12.12 -21.89 -4.37
C ALA A 109 -12.22 -20.97 -3.13
N GLY A 110 -12.27 -19.67 -3.35
CA GLY A 110 -12.37 -18.67 -2.28
C GLY A 110 -11.07 -18.42 -1.51
N ALA A 111 -9.90 -18.87 -1.97
CA ALA A 111 -8.63 -18.65 -1.28
C ALA A 111 -8.13 -17.18 -1.33
N HIS A 112 -8.63 -16.40 -2.29
CA HIS A 112 -8.27 -14.99 -2.52
C HIS A 112 -6.76 -14.71 -2.63
N PHE A 113 -6.03 -15.55 -3.36
CA PHE A 113 -4.63 -15.29 -3.71
C PHE A 113 -4.48 -13.94 -4.43
N GLY A 114 -3.57 -13.10 -3.94
CA GLY A 114 -3.43 -11.73 -4.43
C GLY A 114 -4.24 -10.70 -3.64
N ALA A 115 -4.85 -11.07 -2.50
CA ALA A 115 -5.52 -10.10 -1.62
C ALA A 115 -4.55 -9.06 -1.03
N ALA A 116 -3.30 -9.45 -0.79
CA ALA A 116 -2.21 -8.56 -0.38
C ALA A 116 -0.93 -8.93 -1.13
N ILE A 117 -0.19 -7.92 -1.59
CA ILE A 117 1.04 -8.09 -2.37
C ILE A 117 2.08 -7.10 -1.86
N ALA A 118 3.31 -7.57 -1.65
CA ALA A 118 4.47 -6.71 -1.44
C ALA A 118 5.63 -7.21 -2.30
N VAL A 119 6.42 -6.29 -2.83
CA VAL A 119 7.58 -6.61 -3.66
C VAL A 119 8.74 -5.68 -3.34
N HIS A 120 9.94 -6.26 -3.27
CA HIS A 120 11.17 -5.49 -3.20
C HIS A 120 12.26 -6.21 -4.00
N ARG A 121 12.69 -5.63 -5.12
CA ARG A 121 13.82 -6.09 -5.95
C ARG A 121 13.74 -7.58 -6.29
N GLY A 122 12.58 -8.01 -6.77
CA GLY A 122 12.35 -9.40 -7.19
C GLY A 122 11.94 -10.36 -6.10
N ALA A 123 11.99 -9.98 -4.81
CA ALA A 123 11.37 -10.73 -3.74
C ALA A 123 9.89 -10.36 -3.65
N ILE A 124 8.99 -11.32 -3.81
CA ILE A 124 7.54 -11.11 -3.95
C ILE A 124 6.82 -11.90 -2.86
N LEU A 125 6.03 -11.22 -2.04
CA LEU A 125 5.13 -11.84 -1.06
C LEU A 125 3.69 -11.64 -1.49
N ILE A 126 2.93 -12.73 -1.47
CA ILE A 126 1.52 -12.73 -1.83
C ILE A 126 0.72 -13.45 -0.75
N GLY A 127 -0.35 -12.81 -0.28
CA GLY A 127 -1.30 -13.36 0.67
C GLY A 127 -2.49 -14.07 0.00
N SER A 128 -2.92 -15.16 0.63
CA SER A 128 -4.17 -15.90 0.41
C SER A 128 -4.86 -16.07 1.76
N PRO A 129 -5.48 -15.00 2.31
CA PRO A 129 -6.00 -15.00 3.68
C PRO A 129 -7.07 -16.06 3.92
N ASP A 130 -7.82 -16.45 2.90
CA ASP A 130 -8.97 -17.36 3.01
C ASP A 130 -8.62 -18.79 2.59
N GLN A 131 -7.33 -19.09 2.39
CA GLN A 131 -6.88 -20.45 2.11
C GLN A 131 -7.09 -21.36 3.33
N ASP A 132 -7.76 -22.49 3.10
CA ASP A 132 -7.85 -23.57 4.07
C ASP A 132 -6.55 -24.37 4.11
N VAL A 133 -6.18 -24.80 5.32
CA VAL A 133 -4.93 -25.52 5.54
C VAL A 133 -5.22 -26.91 6.08
N GLN A 134 -4.87 -27.94 5.31
CA GLN A 134 -4.98 -29.32 5.76
C GLN A 134 -3.85 -29.68 6.74
N SER A 135 -4.21 -30.37 7.81
CA SER A 135 -3.31 -30.85 8.86
C SER A 135 -3.73 -32.26 9.27
N GLY A 136 -3.27 -33.27 8.51
CA GLY A 136 -3.75 -34.64 8.65
C GLY A 136 -5.21 -34.74 8.21
N SER A 137 -6.08 -35.28 9.06
CA SER A 137 -7.53 -35.36 8.82
C SER A 137 -8.29 -34.06 9.11
N ASN A 138 -7.63 -33.06 9.69
CA ASN A 138 -8.28 -31.81 10.10
C ASN A 138 -8.01 -30.70 9.08
N THR A 139 -9.05 -29.98 8.70
CA THR A 139 -8.95 -28.79 7.85
C THR A 139 -9.13 -27.56 8.73
N ARG A 140 -8.14 -26.67 8.73
CA ARG A 140 -8.22 -25.36 9.38
C ARG A 140 -8.82 -24.40 8.35
N ILE A 141 -10.11 -24.14 8.49
CA ILE A 141 -10.84 -23.26 7.60
C ILE A 141 -10.27 -21.85 7.73
N ASP A 142 -10.03 -21.17 6.61
CA ASP A 142 -9.63 -19.76 6.59
C ASP A 142 -8.38 -19.43 7.42
N ALA A 143 -7.46 -20.39 7.52
CA ALA A 143 -6.23 -20.22 8.27
C ALA A 143 -5.28 -19.23 7.56
N GLY A 144 -5.35 -19.20 6.23
CA GLY A 144 -4.60 -18.33 5.35
C GLY A 144 -3.18 -18.81 5.07
N VAL A 145 -2.63 -18.36 3.95
CA VAL A 145 -1.28 -18.67 3.48
C VAL A 145 -0.58 -17.40 2.99
N VAL A 146 0.73 -17.32 3.21
CA VAL A 146 1.61 -16.37 2.53
C VAL A 146 2.58 -17.14 1.68
N THR A 147 2.70 -16.77 0.41
CA THR A 147 3.61 -17.38 -0.56
C THR A 147 4.73 -16.39 -0.88
N LEU A 148 5.97 -16.85 -0.73
CA LEU A 148 7.17 -16.14 -1.16
C LEU A 148 7.58 -16.66 -2.53
N MET A 149 7.73 -15.73 -3.48
CA MET A 149 8.23 -15.98 -4.80
C MET A 149 9.45 -15.10 -5.06
N ALA A 150 10.33 -15.54 -5.96
CA ALA A 150 11.41 -14.70 -6.43
C ALA A 150 11.44 -14.64 -7.95
N ASP A 151 11.79 -13.46 -8.46
CA ASP A 151 12.12 -13.23 -9.86
C ASP A 151 13.64 -13.36 -10.06
N ASP A 152 14.07 -14.46 -10.68
CA ASP A 152 15.49 -14.76 -10.93
C ASP A 152 16.13 -13.84 -11.96
N ASN A 153 15.32 -13.21 -12.80
CA ASN A 153 15.81 -12.20 -13.74
C ASN A 153 15.93 -10.81 -13.10
N ALA A 154 15.63 -10.67 -11.81
CA ALA A 154 15.80 -9.41 -11.10
C ALA A 154 17.27 -8.96 -11.08
N GLY A 155 17.54 -7.87 -11.81
CA GLY A 155 18.87 -7.28 -11.95
C GLY A 155 19.81 -8.02 -12.90
N ALA A 156 19.33 -9.03 -13.63
CA ALA A 156 20.11 -9.69 -14.67
C ALA A 156 20.23 -8.78 -15.91
N PRO A 157 21.46 -8.42 -16.36
CA PRO A 157 21.63 -7.53 -17.51
C PRO A 157 20.97 -8.08 -18.77
N GLY A 158 20.13 -7.26 -19.42
CA GLY A 158 19.46 -7.61 -20.67
C GLY A 158 18.22 -8.51 -20.54
N GLN A 159 17.89 -8.98 -19.33
CA GLN A 159 16.64 -9.70 -19.09
C GLN A 159 15.54 -8.71 -18.72
N THR A 160 14.50 -8.63 -19.56
CA THR A 160 13.35 -7.73 -19.33
C THR A 160 12.07 -8.45 -18.94
N GLN A 161 12.07 -9.78 -19.02
CA GLN A 161 10.93 -10.62 -18.66
C GLN A 161 11.15 -11.27 -17.28
N PRO A 162 10.21 -11.13 -16.33
CA PRO A 162 10.31 -11.77 -15.02
C PRO A 162 10.35 -13.30 -15.12
N ASP A 163 11.33 -13.93 -14.47
CA ASP A 163 11.37 -15.39 -14.28
C ASP A 163 11.07 -15.74 -12.84
N ILE A 164 9.77 -15.88 -12.57
CA ILE A 164 9.22 -16.04 -11.23
C ILE A 164 9.09 -17.53 -10.87
N ARG A 165 9.59 -17.90 -9.69
CA ARG A 165 9.34 -19.21 -9.07
C ARG A 165 8.89 -19.06 -7.63
N THR A 166 8.13 -20.02 -7.14
CA THR A 166 7.80 -20.13 -5.72
C THR A 166 9.01 -20.64 -4.94
N ILE A 167 9.31 -19.98 -3.82
CA ILE A 167 10.42 -20.32 -2.93
C ILE A 167 9.89 -21.10 -1.73
N LEU A 168 9.00 -20.47 -0.97
CA LEU A 168 8.54 -20.91 0.33
C LEU A 168 7.10 -20.45 0.54
N TRP A 169 6.43 -21.04 1.53
CA TRP A 169 5.08 -20.66 1.93
C TRP A 169 4.89 -20.92 3.43
N TRP A 170 4.02 -20.13 4.05
CA TRP A 170 3.69 -20.25 5.47
C TRP A 170 2.19 -20.26 5.68
N SER A 171 1.69 -21.29 6.35
CA SER A 171 0.27 -21.54 6.56
C SER A 171 -0.20 -21.27 7.99
N GLY A 172 -1.41 -20.74 8.15
CA GLY A 172 -2.05 -20.51 9.44
C GLY A 172 -2.05 -21.74 10.35
N THR A 173 -1.87 -21.50 11.65
CA THR A 173 -1.82 -22.54 12.68
C THR A 173 -3.19 -22.85 13.29
N ALA A 174 -4.18 -21.99 13.08
CA ALA A 174 -5.55 -22.18 13.53
C ALA A 174 -6.57 -21.66 12.51
N ALA A 175 -7.82 -22.10 12.62
CA ALA A 175 -8.90 -21.65 11.77
C ALA A 175 -9.20 -20.15 11.95
N GLY A 176 -9.57 -19.47 10.87
CA GLY A 176 -9.98 -18.07 10.86
C GLY A 176 -8.86 -17.06 11.14
N GLN A 177 -7.59 -17.46 11.21
CA GLN A 177 -6.47 -16.53 11.45
C GLN A 177 -6.25 -15.53 10.31
N LYS A 178 -6.66 -15.89 9.10
CA LYS A 178 -6.50 -15.11 7.87
C LYS A 178 -5.06 -14.66 7.62
N ARG A 179 -4.09 -15.58 7.74
CA ARG A 179 -2.68 -15.28 7.48
C ARG A 179 -2.47 -14.76 6.06
N GLY A 180 -1.71 -13.68 5.95
CA GLY A 180 -1.49 -13.01 4.66
C GLY A 180 -2.54 -11.95 4.35
N TRP A 181 -3.35 -11.57 5.33
CA TRP A 181 -4.24 -10.40 5.23
C TRP A 181 -3.47 -9.13 4.83
N SER A 182 -2.27 -8.97 5.38
CA SER A 182 -1.31 -7.93 5.02
C SER A 182 0.08 -8.54 4.90
N VAL A 183 0.89 -7.98 4.00
CA VAL A 183 2.28 -8.41 3.76
C VAL A 183 3.15 -7.18 3.51
N THR A 184 4.43 -7.26 3.86
CA THR A 184 5.44 -6.23 3.56
C THR A 184 6.82 -6.88 3.42
N ILE A 185 7.68 -6.31 2.58
CA ILE A 185 9.07 -6.73 2.42
C ILE A 185 9.94 -5.51 2.09
N ASP A 186 11.13 -5.47 2.67
CA ASP A 186 12.14 -4.46 2.38
C ASP A 186 13.52 -5.06 2.62
N GLY A 187 14.52 -4.69 1.82
CA GLY A 187 15.82 -5.33 1.87
C GLY A 187 16.85 -4.72 0.93
N ASP A 188 18.06 -5.27 0.95
CA ASP A 188 19.15 -4.78 0.11
C ASP A 188 19.26 -5.48 -1.25
N GLY A 189 18.35 -6.42 -1.56
CA GLY A 189 18.40 -7.32 -2.72
C GLY A 189 19.21 -6.84 -3.94
N VAL A 190 20.25 -7.60 -4.29
CA VAL A 190 20.49 -8.26 -5.59
C VAL A 190 22.00 -8.50 -5.80
N THR A 191 22.37 -9.78 -5.87
CA THR A 191 22.94 -10.40 -7.09
C THR A 191 22.35 -11.81 -7.24
N ALA A 192 21.42 -11.98 -8.19
CA ALA A 192 20.80 -13.26 -8.60
C ALA A 192 19.73 -13.90 -7.67
N GLY A 193 18.96 -13.12 -6.92
CA GLY A 193 17.83 -13.63 -6.13
C GLY A 193 17.45 -12.77 -4.92
N ILE A 194 16.66 -13.36 -4.01
CA ILE A 194 16.32 -12.76 -2.72
C ILE A 194 17.48 -12.96 -1.76
N ASP A 195 18.24 -11.90 -1.55
CA ASP A 195 19.33 -11.85 -0.57
C ASP A 195 19.08 -10.67 0.37
N ASP A 196 19.21 -10.95 1.67
CA ASP A 196 19.16 -9.99 2.77
C ASP A 196 17.91 -9.09 2.78
N ALA A 197 16.76 -9.70 3.02
CA ALA A 197 15.49 -9.00 3.09
C ALA A 197 14.73 -9.32 4.38
N TRP A 198 14.18 -8.28 5.00
CA TRP A 198 13.22 -8.42 6.08
C TRP A 198 11.81 -8.40 5.53
N PHE A 199 10.97 -9.29 6.04
CA PHE A 199 9.58 -9.35 5.66
C PHE A 199 8.66 -9.53 6.85
N ALA A 200 7.40 -9.17 6.68
CA ALA A 200 6.38 -9.44 7.67
C ALA A 200 5.03 -9.74 7.03
N PHE A 201 4.19 -10.48 7.77
CA PHE A 201 2.81 -10.72 7.39
C PHE A 201 1.87 -10.75 8.60
N GLY A 202 0.64 -10.31 8.37
CA GLY A 202 -0.38 -10.14 9.39
C GLY A 202 -1.37 -11.31 9.46
N THR A 203 -1.88 -11.53 10.66
CA THR A 203 -2.94 -12.47 11.03
C THR A 203 -3.93 -11.75 11.97
N PRO A 204 -4.75 -10.81 11.49
CA PRO A 204 -5.53 -9.89 12.33
C PRO A 204 -6.55 -10.55 13.26
N TYR A 205 -6.87 -11.82 13.03
CA TYR A 205 -7.82 -12.57 13.86
C TYR A 205 -7.15 -13.67 14.70
N GLU A 206 -5.82 -13.76 14.69
CA GLU A 206 -5.09 -14.71 15.53
C GLU A 206 -5.30 -14.40 17.01
N SER A 207 -5.71 -15.43 17.76
CA SER A 207 -5.95 -15.37 19.21
C SER A 207 -6.98 -14.31 19.65
N GLY A 208 -7.85 -13.87 18.74
CA GLY A 208 -8.85 -12.81 18.99
C GLY A 208 -8.26 -11.40 19.13
N SER A 209 -6.93 -11.25 19.11
CA SER A 209 -6.23 -9.96 19.22
C SER A 209 -5.70 -9.49 17.87
N GLY A 210 -5.27 -10.44 17.04
CA GLY A 210 -4.45 -10.21 15.87
C GLY A 210 -2.96 -10.24 16.19
N CYS A 211 -2.17 -10.79 15.27
CA CYS A 211 -0.72 -10.85 15.34
C CYS A 211 -0.07 -10.44 14.02
N ALA A 212 1.22 -10.17 14.08
CA ALA A 212 2.10 -10.10 12.93
C ALA A 212 3.34 -10.95 13.18
N ARG A 213 3.88 -11.52 12.11
CA ARG A 213 5.11 -12.29 12.15
C ARG A 213 6.14 -11.64 11.25
N VAL A 214 7.37 -11.54 11.73
CA VAL A 214 8.53 -11.07 10.98
C VAL A 214 9.42 -12.25 10.62
N GLY A 215 10.07 -12.19 9.47
CA GLY A 215 11.17 -13.06 9.15
C GLY A 215 12.28 -12.34 8.40
N HIS A 216 13.44 -12.99 8.38
CA HIS A 216 14.60 -12.60 7.58
C HIS A 216 14.85 -13.63 6.50
N LEU A 217 15.13 -13.17 5.28
CA LEU A 217 15.64 -13.97 4.18
C LEU A 217 17.14 -13.72 4.10
N ALA A 218 17.90 -14.67 4.62
CA ALA A 218 19.35 -14.66 4.57
C ALA A 218 19.85 -15.09 3.19
N ASN A 219 21.10 -14.73 2.91
CA ASN A 219 21.79 -15.09 1.66
C ASN A 219 21.70 -16.60 1.39
N GLY A 220 21.33 -16.95 0.15
CA GLY A 220 21.11 -18.36 -0.24
C GLY A 220 19.71 -18.89 0.08
N GLY A 221 18.74 -18.01 0.34
CA GLY A 221 17.32 -18.35 0.41
C GLY A 221 16.86 -19.02 1.71
N GLN A 222 17.68 -19.00 2.76
CA GLN A 222 17.27 -19.49 4.09
C GLN A 222 16.37 -18.45 4.74
N SER A 223 15.17 -18.87 5.16
CA SER A 223 14.24 -18.00 5.89
C SER A 223 14.23 -18.33 7.39
N ASN A 224 14.42 -17.32 8.23
CA ASN A 224 14.24 -17.45 9.68
C ASN A 224 13.03 -16.64 10.12
N LEU A 225 12.00 -17.33 10.60
CA LEU A 225 10.85 -16.66 11.21
C LEU A 225 11.15 -16.34 12.67
N MET A 226 10.83 -15.11 13.05
CA MET A 226 10.83 -14.68 14.43
C MET A 226 9.50 -15.06 15.12
N SER A 227 9.47 -14.88 16.44
CA SER A 227 8.25 -15.00 17.25
C SER A 227 7.20 -13.97 16.82
N ASN A 228 5.93 -14.31 17.05
CA ASN A 228 4.81 -13.41 16.79
C ASN A 228 4.88 -12.18 17.70
N VAL A 229 4.56 -11.02 17.14
CA VAL A 229 4.10 -9.87 17.91
C VAL A 229 2.59 -9.82 17.83
N CYS A 230 1.91 -9.71 18.97
CA CYS A 230 0.45 -9.70 19.02
C CYS A 230 -0.04 -8.45 19.75
N GLY A 231 -1.18 -7.93 19.28
CA GLY A 231 -1.78 -6.73 19.84
C GLY A 231 -2.68 -6.99 21.04
N PRO A 232 -3.33 -5.93 21.55
CA PRO A 232 -4.42 -6.05 22.50
C PRO A 232 -5.58 -6.90 21.95
N HIS A 233 -6.40 -7.44 22.85
CA HIS A 233 -7.59 -8.19 22.45
C HIS A 233 -8.55 -7.36 21.58
N ALA A 234 -9.15 -8.01 20.58
CA ALA A 234 -10.08 -7.42 19.62
C ALA A 234 -9.56 -6.18 18.87
N SER A 235 -8.24 -6.08 18.68
CA SER A 235 -7.62 -4.89 18.07
C SER A 235 -7.39 -5.00 16.55
N ASN A 236 -7.63 -6.17 15.97
CA ASN A 236 -7.30 -6.50 14.58
C ASN A 236 -5.82 -6.20 14.26
N PHE A 237 -4.93 -6.44 15.21
CA PHE A 237 -3.51 -6.15 15.07
C PHE A 237 -2.88 -7.00 13.95
N GLY A 238 -2.13 -6.38 13.05
CA GLY A 238 -1.66 -7.02 11.81
C GLY A 238 -2.57 -6.75 10.61
N SER A 239 -3.55 -5.84 10.72
CA SER A 239 -4.38 -5.43 9.58
C SER A 239 -3.60 -4.68 8.50
N SER A 240 -2.53 -3.97 8.89
CA SER A 240 -1.63 -3.26 7.99
C SER A 240 -0.19 -3.33 8.50
N LEU A 241 0.77 -3.31 7.59
CA LEU A 241 2.19 -3.47 7.89
C LEU A 241 3.03 -2.53 7.03
N ALA A 242 4.12 -2.03 7.60
CA ALA A 242 5.23 -1.45 6.87
C ALA A 242 6.52 -1.87 7.54
N ILE A 243 7.51 -2.29 6.75
CA ILE A 243 8.84 -2.64 7.24
C ILE A 243 9.88 -1.78 6.55
N ARG A 244 10.90 -1.40 7.31
CA ARG A 244 12.08 -0.74 6.82
C ARG A 244 13.31 -1.58 7.19
N HIS A 245 14.06 -1.95 6.16
CA HIS A 245 15.39 -2.50 6.28
C HIS A 245 16.33 -1.40 6.78
N LEU A 246 17.06 -1.68 7.86
CA LEU A 246 18.12 -0.81 8.35
C LEU A 246 19.48 -1.40 7.98
N ASP A 247 19.64 -2.69 8.25
CA ASP A 247 20.75 -3.54 7.82
C ASP A 247 20.36 -5.02 7.98
N SER A 248 21.31 -5.91 7.74
CA SER A 248 21.12 -7.37 7.78
C SER A 248 20.67 -7.93 9.13
N SER A 249 20.85 -7.19 10.22
CA SER A 249 20.42 -7.60 11.57
C SER A 249 19.37 -6.67 12.18
N HIS A 250 19.10 -5.52 11.57
CA HIS A 250 18.16 -4.53 12.09
C HIS A 250 17.05 -4.18 11.10
N PHE A 251 15.84 -4.10 11.65
CA PHE A 251 14.66 -3.59 10.97
C PHE A 251 13.89 -2.65 11.88
N MET A 252 13.02 -1.85 11.27
CA MET A 252 11.90 -1.21 11.94
C MET A 252 10.60 -1.72 11.30
N LEU A 253 9.65 -2.16 12.12
CA LEU A 253 8.34 -2.64 11.69
C LEU A 253 7.25 -1.79 12.34
N ALA A 254 6.29 -1.34 11.54
CA ALA A 254 5.05 -0.78 12.05
C ALA A 254 3.90 -1.76 11.79
N VAL A 255 3.06 -1.97 12.80
CA VAL A 255 1.93 -2.89 12.74
C VAL A 255 0.65 -2.17 13.17
N GLY A 256 -0.31 -2.08 12.25
CA GLY A 256 -1.59 -1.45 12.49
C GLY A 256 -2.59 -2.35 13.23
N ALA A 257 -3.33 -1.74 14.14
CA ALA A 257 -4.40 -2.35 14.92
C ALA A 257 -5.62 -1.42 14.95
N PRO A 258 -6.36 -1.31 13.84
CA PRO A 258 -7.41 -0.31 13.67
C PRO A 258 -8.60 -0.48 14.61
N ALA A 259 -8.80 -1.67 15.19
CA ALA A 259 -9.88 -1.92 16.14
C ALA A 259 -9.47 -1.71 17.61
N ALA A 260 -8.21 -1.32 17.87
CA ALA A 260 -7.73 -1.09 19.23
C ALA A 260 -8.55 -0.01 19.96
N VAL A 261 -8.70 -0.18 21.27
CA VAL A 261 -9.34 0.78 22.16
C VAL A 261 -8.29 1.78 22.65
N GLN A 262 -8.61 3.09 22.60
CA GLN A 262 -7.77 4.14 23.17
C GLN A 262 -8.56 4.90 24.25
N GLY A 263 -8.21 4.70 25.52
CA GLY A 263 -9.01 5.17 26.65
C GLY A 263 -10.41 4.53 26.62
N ASP A 264 -11.46 5.36 26.60
CA ASP A 264 -12.86 4.88 26.47
C ASP A 264 -13.36 4.81 25.02
N GLN A 265 -12.48 5.06 24.04
CA GLN A 265 -12.85 5.14 22.62
C GLN A 265 -12.61 3.80 21.93
N GLN A 266 -13.69 3.06 21.68
CA GLN A 266 -13.63 1.79 20.93
C GLN A 266 -13.32 2.04 19.45
N LEU A 267 -12.57 1.14 18.81
CA LEU A 267 -12.21 1.26 17.39
C LEU A 267 -11.49 2.58 17.06
N ALA A 268 -10.80 3.16 18.05
CA ALA A 268 -9.98 4.35 17.85
C ALA A 268 -8.71 3.99 17.06
N GLY A 269 -8.15 2.82 17.34
CA GLY A 269 -7.00 2.25 16.65
C GLY A 269 -5.64 2.71 17.20
N GLN A 270 -4.60 1.93 16.90
CA GLN A 270 -3.22 2.23 17.26
C GLN A 270 -2.24 1.57 16.27
N VAL A 271 -0.96 1.97 16.33
CA VAL A 271 0.12 1.30 15.59
C VAL A 271 1.27 0.97 16.53
N GLY A 272 1.66 -0.30 16.60
CA GLY A 272 2.86 -0.71 17.34
C GLY A 272 4.11 -0.58 16.47
N ILE A 273 5.16 0.05 17.00
CA ILE A 273 6.47 0.16 16.34
C ILE A 273 7.43 -0.81 17.00
N TYR A 274 8.01 -1.71 16.21
CA TYR A 274 8.94 -2.74 16.67
C TYR A 274 10.28 -2.59 15.98
N ILE A 275 11.34 -2.95 16.69
CA ILE A 275 12.70 -3.02 16.16
C ILE A 275 13.28 -4.41 16.36
N ALA A 276 14.33 -4.71 15.59
CA ALA A 276 15.07 -5.95 15.76
C ALA A 276 15.59 -6.13 17.20
N PRO A 277 15.67 -7.38 17.68
CA PRO A 277 16.26 -7.70 18.97
C PRO A 277 17.74 -7.32 18.99
N ILE A 278 18.20 -6.79 20.12
CA ILE A 278 19.54 -6.19 20.25
C ILE A 278 20.63 -7.28 20.40
N SER A 279 20.27 -8.55 20.66
CA SER A 279 21.20 -9.70 20.70
C SER A 279 20.43 -11.04 20.71
N PRO A 280 20.98 -12.13 20.14
CA PRO A 280 20.55 -13.49 20.48
C PRO A 280 20.62 -13.71 22.00
N PRO A 281 19.68 -14.44 22.62
CA PRO A 281 18.70 -15.35 22.02
C PRO A 281 17.28 -14.75 21.90
N LEU A 282 17.14 -13.41 21.84
CA LEU A 282 15.81 -12.81 21.71
C LEU A 282 15.27 -13.02 20.29
N ASP A 283 14.51 -14.09 20.06
CA ASP A 283 13.82 -14.35 18.79
C ASP A 283 12.53 -13.52 18.64
N GLN A 284 12.41 -12.38 19.32
CA GLN A 284 11.19 -11.57 19.34
C GLN A 284 11.50 -10.10 19.05
N PRO A 285 10.74 -9.44 18.15
CA PRO A 285 10.84 -8.00 17.95
C PRO A 285 10.58 -7.23 19.25
N LEU A 286 11.37 -6.18 19.52
CA LEU A 286 11.18 -5.33 20.69
C LEU A 286 10.20 -4.20 20.36
N LEU A 287 9.14 -4.04 21.16
CA LEU A 287 8.25 -2.88 21.05
C LEU A 287 9.03 -1.63 21.45
N LEU A 288 9.19 -0.71 20.49
CA LEU A 288 9.80 0.59 20.67
C LEU A 288 8.80 1.58 21.28
N GLU A 289 7.63 1.68 20.68
CA GLU A 289 6.55 2.59 21.09
C GLU A 289 5.21 2.20 20.46
N THR A 290 4.13 2.81 20.93
CA THR A 290 2.80 2.72 20.31
C THR A 290 2.36 4.10 19.87
N LEU A 291 2.11 4.26 18.57
CA LEU A 291 1.56 5.49 18.00
C LEU A 291 0.04 5.48 18.12
N THR A 292 -0.51 6.61 18.54
CA THR A 292 -1.94 6.80 18.77
C THR A 292 -2.38 8.16 18.22
N ALA A 293 -3.68 8.32 17.98
CA ALA A 293 -4.24 9.62 17.62
C ALA A 293 -4.24 10.56 18.84
N THR A 294 -3.95 11.85 18.64
CA THR A 294 -3.90 12.86 19.73
C THR A 294 -5.28 13.26 20.27
N SER A 295 -6.34 12.98 19.52
CA SER A 295 -7.73 13.20 19.93
C SER A 295 -8.54 12.01 19.43
N PRO A 296 -8.44 10.85 20.10
CA PRO A 296 -9.12 9.65 19.66
C PRO A 296 -10.64 9.83 19.79
N ALA A 297 -11.36 9.26 18.84
CA ALA A 297 -12.78 9.11 18.87
C ALA A 297 -13.17 7.68 18.47
N PHE A 298 -14.37 7.27 18.88
CA PHE A 298 -15.00 6.05 18.40
C PHE A 298 -14.90 5.96 16.87
N LEU A 299 -14.56 4.78 16.33
CA LEU A 299 -14.44 4.52 14.87
C LEU A 299 -13.36 5.31 14.12
N ASP A 300 -12.36 5.88 14.78
CA ASP A 300 -11.26 6.55 14.06
C ASP A 300 -10.47 5.58 13.15
N ALA A 301 -10.42 4.30 13.53
CA ALA A 301 -9.73 3.23 12.80
C ALA A 301 -8.27 3.56 12.47
N PHE A 302 -7.57 4.23 13.38
CA PHE A 302 -6.17 4.60 13.24
C PHE A 302 -5.28 3.34 13.11
N GLY A 303 -4.43 3.31 12.08
CA GLY A 303 -3.68 2.09 11.72
C GLY A 303 -4.39 1.22 10.68
N THR A 304 -5.41 1.73 10.00
CA THR A 304 -6.03 1.03 8.84
C THR A 304 -5.02 0.79 7.72
N SER A 305 -4.10 1.74 7.52
CA SER A 305 -2.97 1.61 6.60
C SER A 305 -1.72 2.24 7.22
N VAL A 306 -0.55 1.72 6.88
CA VAL A 306 0.73 2.23 7.36
C VAL A 306 1.74 2.21 6.22
N ALA A 307 2.55 3.26 6.12
CA ALA A 307 3.67 3.33 5.18
C ALA A 307 4.87 4.04 5.82
N MET A 308 6.09 3.69 5.40
CA MET A 308 7.32 4.32 5.85
C MET A 308 8.05 4.99 4.68
N ASP A 309 8.58 6.18 4.92
CA ASP A 309 9.59 6.82 4.05
C ASP A 309 10.75 7.28 4.93
N GLY A 310 11.91 6.66 4.72
CA GLY A 310 13.09 6.90 5.53
C GLY A 310 12.78 6.73 7.01
N SER A 311 12.86 7.82 7.78
CA SER A 311 12.58 7.81 9.21
C SER A 311 11.17 8.26 9.60
N ARG A 312 10.29 8.57 8.63
CA ARG A 312 8.91 8.98 8.90
C ARG A 312 7.95 7.81 8.78
N ILE A 313 6.93 7.82 9.64
CA ILE A 313 5.86 6.83 9.65
C ILE A 313 4.55 7.55 9.33
N HIS A 314 3.84 7.04 8.32
CA HIS A 314 2.56 7.57 7.87
C HIS A 314 1.48 6.58 8.27
N VAL A 315 0.45 7.05 8.97
CA VAL A 315 -0.60 6.19 9.51
C VAL A 315 -1.96 6.70 9.05
N GLY A 316 -2.70 5.86 8.33
CA GLY A 316 -4.06 6.14 7.90
C GLY A 316 -5.08 5.83 8.99
N GLY A 317 -6.08 6.68 9.13
CA GLY A 317 -7.26 6.45 9.95
C GLY A 317 -8.50 6.86 9.18
N THR A 318 -9.23 5.89 8.63
CA THR A 318 -10.32 6.14 7.67
C THR A 318 -11.54 6.81 8.29
N GLY A 319 -11.73 6.66 9.61
CA GLY A 319 -12.84 7.29 10.32
C GLY A 319 -12.45 8.52 11.15
N ARG A 320 -11.20 9.00 11.00
CA ARG A 320 -10.69 10.20 11.68
C ARG A 320 -11.56 11.42 11.39
N GLN A 321 -11.82 12.19 12.44
CA GLN A 321 -12.71 13.35 12.40
C GLN A 321 -11.96 14.66 12.22
N LYS A 322 -12.32 15.40 11.18
CA LYS A 322 -11.90 16.77 10.97
C LYS A 322 -12.91 17.72 11.62
N SER A 323 -12.42 18.58 12.51
CA SER A 323 -13.23 19.56 13.22
C SER A 323 -14.05 20.42 12.23
N GLY A 324 -15.36 20.51 12.49
CA GLY A 324 -16.30 21.27 11.65
C GLY A 324 -16.71 20.61 10.33
N VAL A 325 -16.18 19.43 9.99
CA VAL A 325 -16.51 18.71 8.75
C VAL A 325 -17.12 17.33 9.03
N GLY A 326 -16.52 16.55 9.93
CA GLY A 326 -16.94 15.18 10.24
C GLY A 326 -15.88 14.14 9.92
N ARG A 327 -16.28 12.88 9.70
CA ARG A 327 -15.37 11.76 9.42
C ARG A 327 -14.88 11.81 7.97
N THR A 328 -13.81 12.54 7.74
CA THR A 328 -13.17 12.62 6.42
C THR A 328 -12.13 11.53 6.20
N GLY A 329 -11.67 10.91 7.28
CA GLY A 329 -10.43 10.15 7.29
C GLY A 329 -9.20 11.07 7.20
N SER A 330 -8.03 10.51 7.54
CA SER A 330 -6.78 11.26 7.55
C SER A 330 -5.56 10.36 7.45
N VAL A 331 -4.40 11.02 7.29
CA VAL A 331 -3.08 10.43 7.50
C VAL A 331 -2.31 11.25 8.51
N SER A 332 -1.97 10.63 9.64
CA SER A 332 -1.04 11.20 10.60
C SER A 332 0.40 10.88 10.20
N ILE A 333 1.26 11.89 10.27
CA ILE A 333 2.68 11.80 9.90
C ILE A 333 3.49 11.94 11.17
N PHE A 334 4.29 10.93 11.46
CA PHE A 334 5.18 10.90 12.60
C PHE A 334 6.62 11.02 12.12
N LYS A 335 7.38 11.89 12.79
CA LYS A 335 8.81 12.08 12.55
C LYS A 335 9.59 11.66 13.78
N PRO A 336 10.87 11.28 13.65
CA PRO A 336 11.70 11.04 14.81
C PRO A 336 11.76 12.27 15.71
N CYS A 337 11.68 12.06 17.01
CA CYS A 337 11.87 13.11 17.99
C CYS A 337 12.67 12.57 19.19
N GLY A 338 13.54 13.41 19.74
CA GLY A 338 14.45 12.98 20.80
C GLY A 338 15.49 11.97 20.32
N ILE A 339 15.99 11.15 21.23
CA ILE A 339 17.00 10.10 20.96
C ILE A 339 16.33 8.83 20.42
N ILE A 340 15.12 8.54 20.90
CA ILE A 340 14.34 7.34 20.57
C ILE A 340 12.87 7.76 20.43
N GLY A 341 12.20 7.22 19.40
CA GLY A 341 10.76 7.34 19.21
C GLY A 341 10.33 8.37 18.17
N HIS A 342 9.01 8.52 18.00
CA HIS A 342 8.42 9.41 17.02
C HIS A 342 7.36 10.33 17.64
N CYS A 343 7.31 11.56 17.14
CA CYS A 343 6.31 12.56 17.52
C CYS A 343 5.44 12.88 16.30
N LEU A 344 4.16 13.17 16.56
CA LEU A 344 3.25 13.68 15.53
C LEU A 344 3.83 14.97 14.93
N GLU A 345 4.13 14.94 13.64
CA GLU A 345 4.53 16.12 12.86
C GLU A 345 3.29 16.89 12.41
N THR A 346 2.34 16.19 11.80
CA THR A 346 1.08 16.77 11.34
C THR A 346 0.05 15.68 11.03
N GLU A 347 -1.18 16.08 10.76
CA GLU A 347 -2.24 15.21 10.29
C GLU A 347 -2.92 15.84 9.07
N VAL A 348 -2.98 15.10 7.97
CA VAL A 348 -3.57 15.54 6.69
C VAL A 348 -4.94 14.89 6.54
N PHE A 349 -6.00 15.69 6.60
CA PHE A 349 -7.37 15.23 6.50
C PHE A 349 -7.92 15.28 5.08
N GLY A 350 -8.88 14.41 4.81
CA GLY A 350 -9.74 14.52 3.64
C GLY A 350 -10.51 15.85 3.57
N PRO A 351 -10.96 16.25 2.37
CA PRO A 351 -11.74 17.45 2.19
C PRO A 351 -13.16 17.33 2.77
N THR A 352 -13.84 16.20 2.57
CA THR A 352 -15.27 16.00 2.81
C THR A 352 -15.54 14.80 3.73
N ALA A 353 -16.67 14.84 4.45
CA ALA A 353 -17.07 13.74 5.30
C ALA A 353 -17.53 12.56 4.44
N GLY A 354 -17.13 11.34 4.80
CA GLY A 354 -17.40 10.15 4.01
C GLY A 354 -16.23 9.71 3.12
N ASP A 355 -15.22 10.56 2.89
CA ASP A 355 -14.14 10.28 1.92
C ASP A 355 -13.30 9.02 2.21
N LEU A 356 -13.28 8.56 3.46
CA LEU A 356 -12.46 7.45 3.95
C LEU A 356 -10.97 7.63 3.61
N CYS A 357 -10.49 8.88 3.62
CA CYS A 357 -9.10 9.18 3.32
C CYS A 357 -8.13 8.45 4.26
N GLY A 358 -7.03 7.96 3.70
CA GLY A 358 -6.06 7.12 4.43
C GLY A 358 -6.40 5.62 4.38
N ALA A 359 -7.30 5.19 3.49
CA ALA A 359 -7.62 3.77 3.28
C ALA A 359 -6.44 2.97 2.72
N ALA A 360 -5.59 3.60 1.90
CA ALA A 360 -4.36 3.03 1.36
C ALA A 360 -3.25 4.08 1.34
N LEU A 361 -2.00 3.65 1.51
CA LEU A 361 -0.83 4.52 1.52
C LEU A 361 0.32 3.94 0.70
N ALA A 362 1.00 4.80 -0.03
CA ALA A 362 2.30 4.53 -0.62
C ALA A 362 3.22 5.72 -0.36
N ALA A 363 4.38 5.48 0.25
CA ALA A 363 5.36 6.54 0.55
C ALA A 363 6.54 6.48 -0.43
N ASN A 364 7.11 7.63 -0.76
CA ASN A 364 8.26 7.69 -1.66
C ASN A 364 9.56 7.43 -0.89
N THR A 365 10.16 6.26 -1.04
CA THR A 365 11.41 5.88 -0.36
C THR A 365 12.68 6.61 -0.81
N ARG A 366 12.60 7.61 -1.70
CA ARG A 366 13.77 8.35 -2.23
C ARG A 366 14.00 9.67 -1.52
N ALA A 367 15.28 9.96 -1.28
CA ALA A 367 15.80 11.12 -0.54
C ALA A 367 15.45 12.53 -1.10
N ILE A 368 14.86 12.65 -2.29
CA ILE A 368 14.52 13.97 -2.88
C ILE A 368 13.01 14.21 -2.73
N GLY A 369 12.66 14.95 -1.69
CA GLY A 369 11.30 15.41 -1.39
C GLY A 369 10.44 14.35 -0.69
N ALA A 370 10.20 14.53 0.60
CA ALA A 370 9.29 13.68 1.36
C ALA A 370 7.87 13.81 0.78
N ALA A 371 7.33 12.69 0.33
CA ALA A 371 6.01 12.64 -0.29
C ALA A 371 5.36 11.27 -0.11
N PHE A 372 4.03 11.26 -0.08
CA PHE A 372 3.24 10.05 -0.09
C PHE A 372 1.99 10.24 -0.93
N ALA A 373 1.41 9.13 -1.35
CA ALA A 373 0.08 9.08 -1.94
C ALA A 373 -0.88 8.41 -0.96
N MET A 374 -2.10 8.92 -0.88
CA MET A 374 -3.14 8.40 0.00
C MET A 374 -4.47 8.22 -0.76
N GLY A 375 -5.11 7.09 -0.54
CA GLY A 375 -6.41 6.77 -1.13
C GLY A 375 -7.58 7.31 -0.31
N CYS A 376 -8.62 7.77 -1.00
CA CYS A 376 -9.88 8.25 -0.43
C CYS A 376 -11.05 7.65 -1.23
N PRO A 377 -11.35 6.35 -1.05
CA PRO A 377 -12.28 5.62 -1.91
C PRO A 377 -13.75 6.02 -1.74
N GLY A 378 -14.13 6.69 -0.65
CA GLY A 378 -15.49 7.17 -0.42
C GLY A 378 -15.68 8.64 -0.80
N TYR A 379 -14.75 9.21 -1.58
CA TYR A 379 -14.87 10.60 -1.99
C TYR A 379 -16.00 10.77 -3.01
N ASP A 380 -16.90 11.70 -2.72
CA ASP A 380 -17.96 12.14 -3.64
C ASP A 380 -17.42 13.21 -4.60
N ASP A 381 -17.69 13.03 -5.90
CA ASP A 381 -17.46 14.06 -6.92
C ASP A 381 -18.79 14.40 -7.63
N MET A 382 -18.81 14.45 -8.97
CA MET A 382 -20.06 14.52 -9.73
C MET A 382 -20.97 13.29 -9.52
N VAL A 383 -20.40 12.19 -9.03
CA VAL A 383 -21.08 10.94 -8.70
C VAL A 383 -20.68 10.52 -7.28
N VAL A 384 -21.61 9.85 -6.59
CA VAL A 384 -21.40 9.33 -5.22
C VAL A 384 -20.30 8.27 -5.23
N ASP A 385 -19.43 8.30 -4.21
CA ASP A 385 -18.31 7.36 -4.03
C ASP A 385 -17.44 7.22 -5.29
N ALA A 386 -17.23 8.31 -6.01
CA ALA A 386 -16.31 8.40 -7.14
C ALA A 386 -14.91 7.89 -6.80
N GLY A 387 -14.49 8.08 -5.54
CA GLY A 387 -13.16 7.77 -5.05
C GLY A 387 -12.10 8.71 -5.63
N ARG A 388 -10.96 8.81 -4.95
CA ARG A 388 -9.83 9.62 -5.41
C ARG A 388 -8.51 9.23 -4.74
N VAL A 389 -7.42 9.82 -5.21
CA VAL A 389 -6.11 9.75 -4.56
C VAL A 389 -5.60 11.16 -4.27
N ALA A 390 -4.87 11.37 -3.18
CA ALA A 390 -4.14 12.60 -2.94
C ALA A 390 -2.63 12.35 -2.95
N TYR A 391 -1.90 13.19 -3.67
CA TYR A 391 -0.45 13.26 -3.58
C TYR A 391 -0.06 14.35 -2.59
N VAL A 392 0.55 13.98 -1.48
CA VAL A 392 0.92 14.91 -0.41
C VAL A 392 2.43 15.06 -0.41
N ARG A 393 2.89 16.30 -0.60
CA ARG A 393 4.32 16.62 -0.66
C ARG A 393 4.73 17.58 0.43
N TYR A 394 5.91 17.38 0.99
CA TYR A 394 6.54 18.32 1.91
C TYR A 394 7.24 19.42 1.10
N ARG A 395 6.72 20.65 1.17
CA ARG A 395 7.24 21.79 0.41
C ARG A 395 7.28 23.06 1.25
N TYR A 396 8.18 23.96 0.86
CA TYR A 396 8.23 25.31 1.42
C TYR A 396 7.10 26.15 0.80
N LEU A 397 6.19 26.65 1.63
CA LEU A 397 5.05 27.47 1.24
C LEU A 397 4.89 28.61 2.24
N ALA A 398 4.68 29.82 1.72
CA ALA A 398 4.36 30.99 2.53
C ALA A 398 5.32 31.19 3.73
N GLY A 399 6.62 30.99 3.50
CA GLY A 399 7.65 31.20 4.54
C GLY A 399 7.89 30.01 5.49
N SER A 400 7.20 28.89 5.32
CA SER A 400 7.34 27.71 6.19
C SER A 400 7.27 26.39 5.43
N TRP A 401 7.91 25.35 5.96
CA TRP A 401 7.76 24.00 5.42
C TRP A 401 6.43 23.40 5.87
N SER A 402 5.66 22.86 4.93
CA SER A 402 4.37 22.25 5.21
C SER A 402 4.08 21.07 4.28
N TRP A 403 3.27 20.14 4.78
CA TRP A 403 2.69 19.07 3.98
C TRP A 403 1.50 19.62 3.21
N ALA A 404 1.57 19.54 1.88
CA ALA A 404 0.56 20.09 1.01
C ALA A 404 -0.06 18.99 0.14
N PRO A 405 -1.36 18.71 0.30
CA PRO A 405 -2.06 17.76 -0.56
C PRO A 405 -2.38 18.39 -1.93
N ALA A 406 -2.10 17.65 -2.98
CA ALA A 406 -2.67 17.82 -4.32
C ALA A 406 -3.65 16.66 -4.51
N PHE A 407 -4.94 16.96 -4.47
CA PHE A 407 -5.97 15.95 -4.64
C PHE A 407 -6.21 15.67 -6.13
N ILE A 408 -6.22 14.39 -6.48
CA ILE A 408 -6.20 13.85 -7.85
C ILE A 408 -7.42 12.95 -8.02
N GLY A 409 -8.24 13.27 -9.01
CA GLY A 409 -9.39 12.46 -9.40
C GLY A 409 -9.38 12.26 -10.90
N MET A 410 -10.34 11.50 -11.40
CA MET A 410 -10.54 11.28 -12.83
C MET A 410 -11.30 12.45 -13.50
N GLY A 411 -11.66 13.49 -12.74
CA GLY A 411 -12.34 14.69 -13.24
C GLY A 411 -13.80 14.40 -13.60
N ASP A 412 -14.26 14.91 -14.74
CA ASP A 412 -15.67 14.82 -15.15
C ASP A 412 -16.08 13.45 -15.74
N LEU A 413 -15.30 12.39 -15.49
CA LEU A 413 -15.64 11.05 -15.96
C LEU A 413 -16.61 10.39 -14.95
N PRO A 414 -17.68 9.73 -15.39
CA PRO A 414 -18.56 9.00 -14.47
C PRO A 414 -17.90 7.68 -14.01
N HIS A 415 -17.70 7.51 -12.70
CA HIS A 415 -17.04 6.33 -12.07
C HIS A 415 -17.43 6.14 -10.58
N GLY A 416 -18.72 6.26 -10.26
CA GLY A 416 -19.21 6.23 -8.88
C GLY A 416 -19.34 4.81 -8.34
N GLY A 417 -18.88 4.56 -7.11
CA GLY A 417 -18.93 3.24 -6.47
C GLY A 417 -17.74 2.33 -6.77
N ASP A 418 -16.86 2.71 -7.71
CA ASP A 418 -15.74 1.89 -8.18
C ASP A 418 -14.60 1.75 -7.15
N GLY A 419 -14.60 2.62 -6.13
CA GLY A 419 -13.62 2.60 -5.04
C GLY A 419 -12.22 3.02 -5.46
N LEU A 420 -12.08 4.00 -6.36
CA LEU A 420 -10.79 4.55 -6.78
C LEU A 420 -9.95 4.99 -5.57
N GLY A 421 -8.72 4.49 -5.49
CA GLY A 421 -7.83 4.72 -4.34
C GLY A 421 -7.96 3.67 -3.24
N ARG A 422 -8.69 2.56 -3.47
CA ARG A 422 -8.70 1.41 -2.53
C ARG A 422 -7.32 0.78 -2.36
N SER A 423 -6.48 0.86 -3.39
CA SER A 423 -5.06 0.57 -3.34
C SER A 423 -4.30 1.69 -4.05
N VAL A 424 -3.08 1.98 -3.61
CA VAL A 424 -2.28 3.08 -4.15
C VAL A 424 -0.83 2.65 -4.28
N GLY A 425 -0.21 3.00 -5.39
CA GLY A 425 1.23 2.87 -5.64
C GLY A 425 1.83 4.21 -6.04
N LEU A 426 3.08 4.44 -5.68
CA LEU A 426 3.85 5.62 -6.06
C LEU A 426 5.20 5.12 -6.57
N ALA A 427 5.57 5.41 -7.82
CA ALA A 427 6.86 5.01 -8.38
C ALA A 427 7.23 5.82 -9.62
N SER A 428 8.52 6.15 -9.76
CA SER A 428 9.07 6.88 -10.92
C SER A 428 8.29 8.15 -11.31
N GLY A 429 7.73 8.84 -10.33
CA GLY A 429 6.91 10.04 -10.56
C GLY A 429 5.48 9.78 -11.02
N PHE A 430 5.02 8.53 -11.08
CA PHE A 430 3.63 8.17 -11.35
C PHE A 430 2.90 7.77 -10.07
N ILE A 431 1.59 7.99 -10.07
CA ILE A 431 0.66 7.48 -9.06
C ILE A 431 -0.23 6.44 -9.72
N PHE A 432 -0.38 5.31 -9.07
CA PHE A 432 -1.21 4.19 -9.47
C PHE A 432 -2.34 4.07 -8.45
N ALA A 433 -3.57 3.96 -8.92
CA ALA A 433 -4.75 3.91 -8.06
C ALA A 433 -5.65 2.77 -8.51
N GLY A 434 -5.87 1.78 -7.64
CA GLY A 434 -6.82 0.72 -7.90
C GLY A 434 -8.25 1.21 -7.69
N ALA A 435 -9.14 0.85 -8.61
CA ALA A 435 -10.59 1.00 -8.54
C ALA A 435 -11.21 -0.38 -8.80
N PRO A 436 -11.19 -1.29 -7.81
CA PRO A 436 -11.57 -2.68 -7.99
C PRO A 436 -13.04 -2.91 -8.34
N GLY A 437 -13.93 -1.96 -8.05
CA GLY A 437 -15.35 -2.04 -8.42
C GLY A 437 -15.66 -1.46 -9.80
N ASN A 438 -14.66 -1.06 -10.58
CA ASN A 438 -14.91 -0.45 -11.89
C ASN A 438 -15.55 -1.43 -12.88
N ASP A 439 -16.54 -0.92 -13.59
CA ASP A 439 -17.42 -1.70 -14.48
C ASP A 439 -17.08 -1.57 -15.98
N ASP A 440 -15.99 -0.89 -16.35
CA ASP A 440 -15.66 -0.59 -17.76
C ASP A 440 -15.61 -1.85 -18.63
N LEU A 441 -15.14 -2.97 -18.06
CA LEU A 441 -15.03 -4.27 -18.72
C LEU A 441 -15.92 -5.34 -18.04
N GLY A 442 -17.12 -4.96 -17.63
CA GLY A 442 -18.06 -5.82 -16.92
C GLY A 442 -18.07 -5.58 -15.42
N SER A 443 -19.14 -6.02 -14.75
CA SER A 443 -19.42 -5.69 -13.35
C SER A 443 -18.26 -6.03 -12.41
N ASP A 444 -17.80 -5.06 -11.62
CA ASP A 444 -16.79 -5.17 -10.58
C ASP A 444 -15.46 -5.83 -11.04
N ASN A 445 -15.12 -5.68 -12.32
CA ASN A 445 -13.90 -6.28 -12.87
C ASN A 445 -12.63 -5.47 -12.57
N GLY A 446 -12.80 -4.19 -12.29
CA GLY A 446 -11.75 -3.34 -11.73
C GLY A 446 -10.75 -2.82 -12.75
N VAL A 447 -10.00 -1.81 -12.32
CA VAL A 447 -8.99 -1.12 -13.13
C VAL A 447 -7.91 -0.52 -12.23
N VAL A 448 -6.70 -0.34 -12.76
CA VAL A 448 -5.68 0.53 -12.18
C VAL A 448 -5.56 1.79 -13.02
N ARG A 449 -5.89 2.94 -12.44
CA ARG A 449 -5.72 4.26 -13.08
C ARG A 449 -4.32 4.80 -12.80
N ILE A 450 -3.70 5.35 -13.83
CA ILE A 450 -2.33 5.86 -13.79
C ILE A 450 -2.38 7.36 -13.97
N PHE A 451 -1.73 8.09 -13.06
CA PHE A 451 -1.64 9.54 -13.07
C PHE A 451 -0.18 9.97 -13.21
N ALA A 452 0.05 10.95 -14.06
CA ALA A 452 1.35 11.57 -14.27
C ALA A 452 1.31 13.04 -13.82
N PRO A 453 2.44 13.60 -13.35
CA PRO A 453 2.54 15.03 -13.12
C PRO A 453 2.42 15.74 -14.46
N ASP A 454 1.72 16.87 -14.48
CA ASP A 454 1.69 17.75 -15.63
C ASP A 454 3.13 18.18 -15.97
N ARG A 455 3.52 17.97 -17.24
CA ARG A 455 4.85 18.23 -17.78
C ARG A 455 5.26 19.71 -17.63
N ILE A 456 4.31 20.62 -17.48
CA ILE A 456 4.58 22.05 -17.23
C ILE A 456 5.13 22.27 -15.81
N PHE A 457 4.75 21.43 -14.84
CA PHE A 457 5.15 21.57 -13.43
C PHE A 457 6.18 20.54 -12.95
N ALA A 458 6.54 19.56 -13.80
CA ALA A 458 7.57 18.57 -13.51
C ALA A 458 8.98 19.19 -13.35
N ASN A 459 9.20 20.39 -13.92
CA ASN A 459 10.52 21.04 -13.96
C ASN A 459 10.69 22.19 -12.94
N GLY A 460 9.85 22.27 -11.91
CA GLY A 460 10.09 23.21 -10.80
C GLY A 460 10.03 24.69 -11.19
N PHE A 461 8.92 25.14 -11.77
CA PHE A 461 8.56 26.55 -11.61
C PHE A 461 8.17 26.77 -10.14
N ASP A 462 9.17 27.16 -9.35
CA ASP A 462 9.02 27.79 -8.02
C ASP A 462 8.48 29.22 -8.16
#